data_AF-A0A250G639-F1
#
_entry.id   AF-A0A250G639-F1
#
_cell.length_a   1.000
_cell.length_b   1.000
_cell.length_c   1.000
_cell.angle_alpha   90.00
_cell.angle_beta   90.00
_cell.angle_gamma   90.00
#
_symmetry.space_group_name_H-M   'P 1'
#
loop_
_entity.id
_entity.type
_entity.pdbx_description
1 polymer ?
#
loop_
_entity_poly.entity_id
_entity_poly.type
_entity_poly.pdbx_seq_one_letter_code
_entity_poly.pdbx_strand_id
1 'polypeptide(L)'
;MKQKIFSRWFAIGMIATALVMIGCSKDDKDNKNDEPAPPPPNAVMIDGEAKPITELKIGSDLEVYYEIYIELESELIRIIGEKEYHESKIINLTQKEPENRSRYWSVQYHKSEEVIFNTFSSPGPYPVFQSGTLYLKRLADIDGQPVFEIELKNGKVKAEGRYGDGKEHTISLYYKGKLELIEL
;
A
#
# COMPACT_ATOMS: atom_id res chain seq x y z
N MET A 1 51.57 -28.50 -15.91
CA MET A 1 51.55 -27.97 -14.53
C MET A 1 50.25 -27.20 -14.36
N LYS A 2 49.49 -27.50 -13.31
CA LYS A 2 48.11 -27.06 -13.07
C LYS A 2 48.07 -25.62 -12.54
N GLN A 3 47.09 -24.81 -12.97
CA GLN A 3 46.22 -24.10 -12.04
C GLN A 3 44.94 -23.60 -12.74
N LYS A 4 43.82 -24.19 -12.28
CA LYS A 4 42.44 -23.82 -12.54
C LYS A 4 42.10 -22.58 -11.72
N ILE A 5 41.29 -21.65 -12.22
CA ILE A 5 40.18 -21.06 -11.45
C ILE A 5 39.05 -20.62 -12.41
N PHE A 6 37.94 -21.36 -12.39
CA PHE A 6 36.61 -20.89 -12.81
C PHE A 6 35.93 -20.32 -11.57
N SER A 7 35.27 -19.16 -11.66
CA SER A 7 34.28 -18.71 -10.65
C SER A 7 33.33 -17.69 -11.30
N ARG A 8 32.23 -18.15 -11.89
CA ARG A 8 30.88 -18.27 -11.29
C ARG A 8 30.12 -16.93 -11.25
N TRP A 9 29.11 -16.85 -12.12
CA TRP A 9 27.96 -15.98 -12.05
C TRP A 9 27.37 -15.91 -10.63
N PHE A 10 27.08 -14.71 -10.15
CA PHE A 10 26.09 -14.49 -9.11
C PHE A 10 24.79 -14.04 -9.78
N ALA A 11 23.95 -15.01 -10.12
CA ALA A 11 22.52 -14.77 -10.28
C ALA A 11 21.93 -14.74 -8.86
N ILE A 12 21.55 -13.55 -8.37
CA ILE A 12 20.73 -13.43 -7.17
C ILE A 12 19.29 -13.69 -7.61
N GLY A 13 18.91 -14.97 -7.64
CA GLY A 13 17.52 -15.37 -7.74
C GLY A 13 16.91 -15.36 -6.33
N MET A 14 16.09 -14.36 -6.01
CA MET A 14 15.13 -14.49 -4.91
C MET A 14 13.88 -15.15 -5.47
N ILE A 15 13.75 -16.45 -5.24
CA ILE A 15 12.49 -17.16 -5.46
C ILE A 15 11.60 -16.81 -4.26
N ALA A 16 10.73 -15.82 -4.44
CA ALA A 16 9.61 -15.58 -3.53
C ALA A 16 8.68 -16.80 -3.65
N THR A 17 8.79 -17.72 -2.70
CA THR A 17 7.92 -18.89 -2.63
C THR A 17 6.60 -18.42 -2.03
N ALA A 18 5.58 -18.18 -2.87
CA ALA A 18 4.23 -17.92 -2.39
C ALA A 18 3.63 -19.24 -1.88
N LEU A 19 3.46 -19.35 -0.56
CA LEU A 19 2.69 -20.42 0.07
C LEU A 19 1.20 -20.22 -0.27
N VAL A 20 0.69 -20.98 -1.24
CA VAL A 20 -0.76 -21.11 -1.42
C VAL A 20 -1.26 -22.14 -0.43
N MET A 21 -1.84 -21.70 0.68
CA MET A 21 -2.49 -22.58 1.65
C MET A 21 -3.90 -22.92 1.14
N ILE A 22 -4.02 -23.97 0.33
CA ILE A 22 -5.32 -24.60 0.05
C ILE A 22 -5.67 -25.46 1.26
N GLY A 23 -6.39 -24.87 2.21
CA GLY A 23 -6.93 -25.57 3.37
C GLY A 23 -8.31 -26.15 3.11
N CYS A 24 -8.38 -27.36 2.55
CA CYS A 24 -9.55 -28.23 2.72
C CYS A 24 -9.21 -29.33 3.74
N SER A 25 -9.72 -29.20 4.97
CA SER A 25 -10.13 -30.36 5.77
C SER A 25 -11.04 -29.92 6.92
N LYS A 26 -12.09 -30.72 7.13
CA LYS A 26 -13.03 -30.62 8.26
C LYS A 26 -12.34 -30.89 9.59
N ASP A 27 -12.99 -30.37 10.62
CA ASP A 27 -12.94 -30.70 12.06
C ASP A 27 -11.63 -30.40 12.80
N ASP A 28 -11.59 -29.24 13.47
CA ASP A 28 -11.57 -29.17 14.94
C ASP A 28 -11.59 -27.71 15.41
N LYS A 29 -12.34 -27.47 16.50
CA LYS A 29 -12.41 -26.18 17.19
C LYS A 29 -11.04 -25.89 17.79
N ASP A 30 -10.37 -24.84 17.34
CA ASP A 30 -9.54 -23.98 18.19
C ASP A 30 -9.19 -22.67 17.50
N ASN A 31 -9.25 -21.62 18.31
CA ASN A 31 -9.16 -20.20 18.05
C ASN A 31 -7.99 -19.82 17.12
N LYS A 32 -8.26 -19.63 15.82
CA LYS A 32 -7.31 -19.00 14.91
C LYS A 32 -7.48 -17.49 15.03
N ASN A 33 -6.42 -16.81 15.46
CA ASN A 33 -6.24 -15.41 15.12
C ASN A 33 -6.17 -15.37 13.59
N ASP A 34 -7.31 -15.09 12.94
CA ASP A 34 -7.44 -14.92 11.51
C ASP A 34 -6.75 -13.60 11.12
N GLU A 35 -5.43 -13.59 11.17
CA GLU A 35 -4.64 -12.54 10.56
C GLU A 35 -4.83 -12.64 9.04
N PRO A 36 -5.21 -11.55 8.35
CA PRO A 36 -5.44 -11.58 6.91
C PRO A 36 -4.22 -12.10 6.16
N ALA A 37 -4.45 -12.92 5.11
CA ALA A 37 -3.37 -13.41 4.26
C ALA A 37 -2.59 -12.23 3.63
N PRO A 38 -1.25 -12.31 3.52
CA PRO A 38 -0.46 -11.25 2.90
C PRO A 38 -0.86 -11.08 1.42
N PRO A 39 -0.79 -9.86 0.88
CA PRO A 39 -1.16 -9.59 -0.50
C PRO A 39 -0.25 -10.35 -1.48
N PRO A 40 -0.78 -10.87 -2.61
CA PRO A 40 0.05 -11.45 -3.65
C PRO A 40 1.00 -10.38 -4.24
N PRO A 41 2.16 -10.79 -4.79
CA PRO A 41 3.08 -9.84 -5.41
C PRO A 41 2.38 -9.02 -6.50
N ASN A 42 2.63 -7.70 -6.52
CA ASN A 42 2.05 -6.75 -7.49
C ASN A 42 0.51 -6.72 -7.50
N ALA A 43 -0.12 -6.94 -6.36
CA ALA A 43 -1.57 -6.84 -6.20
C ALA A 43 -1.93 -6.09 -4.92
N VAL A 44 -3.15 -5.56 -4.90
CA VAL A 44 -3.81 -5.03 -3.70
C VAL A 44 -4.88 -6.02 -3.28
N MET A 45 -4.92 -6.37 -2.00
CA MET A 45 -6.05 -7.09 -1.42
C MET A 45 -7.12 -6.09 -1.03
N ILE A 46 -8.31 -6.18 -1.62
CA ILE A 46 -9.47 -5.36 -1.27
C ILE A 46 -10.64 -6.30 -0.98
N ASP A 47 -11.24 -6.20 0.20
CA ASP A 47 -12.40 -7.02 0.61
C ASP A 47 -12.18 -8.54 0.45
N GLY A 48 -10.94 -8.98 0.70
CA GLY A 48 -10.51 -10.38 0.55
C GLY A 48 -10.23 -10.82 -0.90
N GLU A 49 -10.42 -9.94 -1.88
CA GLU A 49 -10.11 -10.18 -3.29
C GLU A 49 -8.74 -9.61 -3.66
N ALA A 50 -7.93 -10.40 -4.37
CA ALA A 50 -6.66 -9.93 -4.94
C ALA A 50 -6.90 -9.22 -6.27
N LYS A 51 -6.55 -7.93 -6.33
CA LYS A 51 -6.67 -7.10 -7.53
C LYS A 51 -5.28 -6.76 -8.08
N PRO A 52 -4.96 -7.16 -9.33
CA PRO A 52 -3.67 -6.86 -9.94
C PRO A 52 -3.45 -5.36 -10.09
N ILE A 53 -2.23 -4.91 -9.79
CA ILE A 53 -1.79 -3.55 -10.07
C ILE A 53 -1.46 -3.45 -11.56
N THR A 54 -2.08 -2.51 -12.25
CA THR A 54 -1.83 -2.22 -13.68
C THR A 54 -0.74 -1.17 -13.84
N GLU A 55 -0.77 -0.13 -12.99
CA GLU A 55 0.16 0.98 -13.06
C GLU A 55 0.40 1.62 -11.68
N LEU A 56 1.57 2.21 -11.50
CA LEU A 56 2.00 2.84 -10.25
C LEU A 56 2.70 4.15 -10.55
N LYS A 57 2.07 5.26 -10.19
CA LYS A 57 2.54 6.62 -10.47
C LYS A 57 2.77 7.39 -9.18
N ILE A 58 3.61 8.42 -9.25
CA ILE A 58 3.84 9.37 -8.18
C ILE A 58 4.00 10.79 -8.74
N GLY A 59 3.38 11.77 -8.06
CA GLY A 59 3.54 13.18 -8.40
C GLY A 59 4.98 13.67 -8.26
N SER A 60 5.35 14.68 -9.05
CA SER A 60 6.73 15.17 -9.15
C SER A 60 7.27 15.95 -7.94
N ASP A 61 6.42 16.41 -7.02
CA ASP A 61 6.81 17.18 -5.83
C ASP A 61 7.33 16.31 -4.66
N LEU A 62 8.31 15.47 -4.97
CA LEU A 62 8.87 14.47 -4.05
C LEU A 62 9.65 15.06 -2.86
N GLU A 63 9.86 16.38 -2.83
CA GLU A 63 10.58 17.06 -1.76
C GLU A 63 9.66 17.52 -0.64
N VAL A 64 8.37 17.70 -0.91
CA VAL A 64 7.40 18.15 0.10
C VAL A 64 6.49 16.99 0.53
N TYR A 65 5.90 16.26 -0.41
CA TYR A 65 4.97 15.18 -0.11
C TYR A 65 4.96 14.11 -1.19
N TYR A 66 4.42 12.95 -0.85
CA TYR A 66 4.16 11.88 -1.79
C TYR A 66 2.68 11.86 -2.12
N GLU A 67 2.41 11.76 -3.40
CA GLU A 67 1.07 11.54 -3.94
C GLU A 67 1.17 10.38 -4.90
N ILE A 68 0.84 9.20 -4.40
CA ILE A 68 1.02 7.93 -5.09
C ILE A 68 -0.35 7.48 -5.61
N TYR A 69 -0.36 7.06 -6.86
CA TYR A 69 -1.51 6.51 -7.56
C TYR A 69 -1.23 5.05 -7.86
N ILE A 70 -2.12 4.17 -7.39
CA ILE A 70 -2.08 2.74 -7.68
C ILE A 70 -3.30 2.46 -8.54
N GLU A 71 -3.06 2.28 -9.83
CA GLU A 71 -4.10 1.94 -10.79
C GLU A 71 -4.29 0.44 -10.82
N LEU A 72 -5.56 0.05 -10.83
CA LEU A 72 -6.04 -1.30 -11.11
C LEU A 72 -6.78 -1.22 -12.47
N GLU A 73 -7.66 -2.16 -12.80
CA GLU A 73 -8.35 -2.13 -14.10
C GLU A 73 -9.24 -0.90 -14.31
N SER A 74 -10.21 -0.66 -13.42
CA SER A 74 -11.17 0.46 -13.48
C SER A 74 -11.30 1.17 -12.14
N GLU A 75 -10.28 0.99 -11.31
CA GLU A 75 -10.25 1.35 -9.90
C GLU A 75 -8.91 2.02 -9.60
N LEU A 76 -8.93 2.97 -8.67
CA LEU A 76 -7.78 3.79 -8.33
C LEU A 76 -7.65 3.89 -6.81
N ILE A 77 -6.44 3.65 -6.31
CA ILE A 77 -6.07 3.98 -4.93
C ILE A 77 -5.13 5.18 -4.97
N ARG A 78 -5.42 6.20 -4.15
CA ARG A 78 -4.54 7.35 -3.96
C ARG A 78 -4.05 7.40 -2.53
N ILE A 79 -2.73 7.51 -2.37
CA ILE A 79 -2.07 7.63 -1.07
C ILE A 79 -1.33 8.96 -1.01
N ILE A 80 -1.55 9.72 0.06
CA ILE A 80 -0.89 10.99 0.32
C ILE A 80 -0.10 10.89 1.63
N GLY A 81 1.12 11.43 1.65
CA GLY A 81 1.88 11.62 2.88
C GLY A 81 2.94 12.71 2.75
N GLU A 82 3.00 13.63 3.71
CA GLU A 82 4.08 14.63 3.83
C GLU A 82 5.43 13.97 4.17
N LYS A 83 6.49 14.27 3.41
CA LYS A 83 7.80 13.63 3.51
C LYS A 83 8.39 13.70 4.91
N GLU A 84 8.48 14.91 5.48
CA GLU A 84 9.07 15.16 6.81
C GLU A 84 8.43 14.31 7.92
N TYR A 85 7.13 14.06 7.79
CA TYR A 85 6.34 13.50 8.85
C TYR A 85 5.99 12.03 8.67
N HIS A 86 5.88 11.55 7.44
CA HIS A 86 5.37 10.22 7.13
C HIS A 86 6.45 9.28 6.59
N GLU A 87 7.51 9.80 5.96
CA GLU A 87 8.54 8.94 5.39
C GLU A 87 9.25 8.11 6.47
N SER A 88 9.46 6.83 6.17
CA SER A 88 10.17 5.85 7.00
C SER A 88 9.57 5.66 8.40
N LYS A 89 8.31 6.04 8.61
CA LYS A 89 7.58 5.85 9.87
C LYS A 89 6.38 4.96 9.65
N ILE A 90 6.05 4.17 10.68
CA ILE A 90 4.80 3.41 10.71
C ILE A 90 3.70 4.36 11.16
N ILE A 91 2.80 4.68 10.24
CA ILE A 91 1.67 5.58 10.45
C ILE A 91 0.50 4.75 10.96
N ASN A 92 -0.07 5.14 12.10
CA ASN A 92 -1.30 4.53 12.60
C ASN A 92 -2.51 5.16 11.89
N LEU A 93 -3.17 4.38 11.03
CA LEU A 93 -4.28 4.87 10.20
C LEU A 93 -5.57 5.14 10.99
N THR A 94 -5.61 4.79 12.29
CA THR A 94 -6.75 5.06 13.16
C THR A 94 -6.69 6.42 13.83
N GLN A 95 -5.57 7.14 13.68
CA GLN A 95 -5.31 8.36 14.42
C GLN A 95 -5.38 9.60 13.53
N LYS A 96 -6.03 10.62 14.08
CA LYS A 96 -5.91 11.99 13.57
C LYS A 96 -4.53 12.54 13.88
N GLU A 97 -4.02 13.34 12.97
CA GLU A 97 -2.80 14.10 13.16
C GLU A 97 -3.11 15.48 13.75
N PRO A 98 -2.17 16.11 14.47
CA PRO A 98 -2.33 17.45 15.04
C PRO A 98 -2.45 18.54 13.97
N GLU A 99 -3.00 19.71 14.31
CA GLU A 99 -3.27 20.84 13.38
C GLU A 99 -2.03 21.45 12.71
N ASN A 100 -0.82 21.17 13.20
CA ASN A 100 0.43 21.79 12.76
C ASN A 100 1.09 21.11 11.55
N ARG A 101 0.33 20.39 10.72
CA ARG A 101 0.84 19.75 9.50
C ARG A 101 0.54 20.60 8.27
N SER A 102 1.47 20.61 7.31
CA SER A 102 1.21 21.23 6.00
C SER A 102 0.39 20.28 5.12
N ARG A 103 0.59 18.96 5.25
CA ARG A 103 -0.20 17.94 4.57
C ARG A 103 -0.40 16.69 5.43
N TYR A 104 -1.65 16.28 5.50
CA TYR A 104 -2.13 15.15 6.27
C TYR A 104 -2.03 13.85 5.46
N TRP A 105 -1.80 12.71 6.12
CA TRP A 105 -1.93 11.43 5.40
C TRP A 105 -3.37 11.20 4.93
N SER A 106 -3.50 10.53 3.79
CA SER A 106 -4.78 10.12 3.22
C SER A 106 -4.63 8.81 2.45
N VAL A 107 -5.63 7.94 2.54
CA VAL A 107 -5.81 6.80 1.64
C VAL A 107 -7.22 6.84 1.09
N GLN A 108 -7.31 6.78 -0.23
CA GLN A 108 -8.55 6.95 -0.98
C GLN A 108 -8.69 5.80 -1.96
N TYR A 109 -9.90 5.31 -2.17
CA TYR A 109 -10.22 4.25 -3.11
C TYR A 109 -11.46 4.64 -3.91
N HIS A 110 -11.31 4.64 -5.22
CA HIS A 110 -12.31 5.03 -6.19
C HIS A 110 -12.53 3.90 -7.18
N LYS A 111 -13.78 3.75 -7.63
CA LYS A 111 -14.15 2.85 -8.72
C LYS A 111 -14.83 3.67 -9.80
N SER A 112 -14.12 3.90 -10.90
CA SER A 112 -14.54 4.86 -11.93
C SER A 112 -14.82 6.24 -11.30
N GLU A 113 -16.06 6.76 -11.36
CA GLU A 113 -16.45 8.04 -10.75
C GLU A 113 -17.00 7.89 -9.31
N GLU A 114 -17.09 6.67 -8.78
CA GLU A 114 -17.61 6.39 -7.45
C GLU A 114 -16.52 6.44 -6.38
N VAL A 115 -16.76 7.21 -5.32
CA VAL A 115 -15.94 7.20 -4.10
C VAL A 115 -16.34 5.99 -3.27
N ILE A 116 -15.47 4.97 -3.20
CA ILE A 116 -15.70 3.82 -2.32
C ILE A 116 -15.35 4.20 -0.89
N PHE A 117 -14.17 4.76 -0.66
CA PHE A 117 -13.85 5.46 0.57
C PHE A 117 -12.76 6.52 0.38
N ASN A 118 -12.83 7.57 1.18
CA ASN A 118 -11.81 8.61 1.32
C ASN A 118 -11.51 8.76 2.81
N THR A 119 -10.25 8.59 3.22
CA THR A 119 -9.81 8.83 4.61
C THR A 119 -8.82 9.98 4.69
N PHE A 120 -8.87 10.72 5.80
CA PHE A 120 -7.95 11.85 6.02
C PHE A 120 -7.60 11.92 7.50
N SER A 121 -6.31 12.09 7.80
CA SER A 121 -5.84 12.28 9.17
C SER A 121 -6.07 13.69 9.73
N SER A 122 -6.50 14.62 8.88
CA SER A 122 -6.77 16.01 9.27
C SER A 122 -7.73 16.08 10.48
N PRO A 123 -7.48 16.96 11.47
CA PRO A 123 -8.28 17.13 12.71
C PRO A 123 -9.79 17.33 12.55
N GLY A 124 -10.27 17.66 11.33
CA GLY A 124 -11.69 17.80 11.05
C GLY A 124 -12.50 16.48 11.07
N PRO A 125 -13.82 16.55 10.83
CA PRO A 125 -14.76 15.43 10.90
C PRO A 125 -14.65 14.49 9.68
N TYR A 126 -13.43 14.18 9.27
CA TYR A 126 -13.15 13.25 8.19
C TYR A 126 -13.04 11.82 8.76
N PRO A 127 -13.46 10.79 8.01
CA PRO A 127 -13.25 9.42 8.46
C PRO A 127 -11.75 9.06 8.46
N VAL A 128 -11.40 8.15 9.35
CA VAL A 128 -10.11 7.46 9.43
C VAL A 128 -10.37 5.96 9.36
N PHE A 129 -9.31 5.16 9.30
CA PHE A 129 -9.48 3.72 9.41
C PHE A 129 -9.87 3.31 10.84
N GLN A 130 -10.57 2.19 10.94
CA GLN A 130 -10.84 1.50 12.20
C GLN A 130 -9.64 0.63 12.63
N SER A 131 -8.81 0.19 11.68
CA SER A 131 -7.55 -0.50 11.93
C SER A 131 -6.56 -0.29 10.80
N GLY A 132 -5.29 -0.58 11.08
CA GLY A 132 -4.26 -0.71 10.06
C GLY A 132 -3.13 0.32 10.19
N THR A 133 -2.09 0.07 9.41
CA THR A 133 -0.90 0.93 9.36
C THR A 133 -0.46 1.19 7.93
N LEU A 134 0.15 2.34 7.72
CA LEU A 134 0.79 2.71 6.45
C LEU A 134 2.27 2.98 6.67
N TYR A 135 3.10 2.49 5.75
CA TYR A 135 4.52 2.77 5.67
C TYR A 135 4.87 3.23 4.26
N LEU A 136 5.62 4.32 4.16
CA LEU A 136 6.10 4.91 2.91
C LEU A 136 7.59 5.20 3.04
N LYS A 137 8.41 4.73 2.11
CA LYS A 137 9.84 5.03 2.09
C LYS A 137 10.39 5.13 0.68
N ARG A 138 10.99 6.26 0.33
CA ARG A 138 11.85 6.36 -0.86
C ARG A 138 13.16 5.65 -0.58
N LEU A 139 13.56 4.78 -1.49
CA LEU A 139 14.74 3.93 -1.37
C LEU A 139 15.91 4.42 -2.21
N ALA A 140 15.62 4.85 -3.44
CA ALA A 140 16.61 5.29 -4.42
C ALA A 140 15.90 6.02 -5.58
N ASP A 141 16.69 6.58 -6.49
CA ASP A 141 16.23 6.95 -7.82
C ASP A 141 17.03 6.14 -8.85
N ILE A 142 16.34 5.51 -9.79
CA ILE A 142 16.94 4.64 -10.81
C ILE A 142 16.34 5.00 -12.17
N ASP A 143 17.20 5.43 -13.09
CA ASP A 143 16.82 5.88 -14.44
C ASP A 143 15.81 7.04 -14.43
N GLY A 144 15.96 7.96 -13.48
CA GLY A 144 15.08 9.13 -13.34
C GLY A 144 13.72 8.83 -12.68
N GLN A 145 13.48 7.58 -12.26
CA GLN A 145 12.26 7.18 -11.55
C GLN A 145 12.56 6.87 -10.08
N PRO A 146 11.72 7.31 -9.12
CA PRO A 146 11.91 6.98 -7.73
C PRO A 146 11.52 5.53 -7.45
N VAL A 147 12.27 4.90 -6.55
CA VAL A 147 12.00 3.56 -6.03
C VAL A 147 11.44 3.70 -4.62
N PHE A 148 10.31 3.07 -4.36
CA PHE A 148 9.63 3.13 -3.07
C PHE A 148 9.40 1.76 -2.47
N GLU A 149 9.33 1.72 -1.14
CA GLU A 149 8.68 0.67 -0.37
C GLU A 149 7.40 1.23 0.23
N ILE A 150 6.28 0.58 -0.08
CA ILE A 150 4.93 0.96 0.33
C ILE A 150 4.31 -0.25 1.00
N GLU A 151 3.81 -0.08 2.21
CA GLU A 151 3.11 -1.15 2.91
C GLU A 151 1.88 -0.60 3.62
N LEU A 152 0.71 -1.11 3.25
CA LEU A 152 -0.54 -0.89 3.96
C LEU A 152 -0.97 -2.24 4.53
N LYS A 153 -1.01 -2.35 5.86
CA LYS A 153 -1.38 -3.57 6.58
C LYS A 153 -2.72 -3.42 7.27
N ASN A 154 -3.59 -4.43 7.09
CA ASN A 154 -4.81 -4.62 7.87
C ASN A 154 -5.70 -3.37 7.93
N GLY A 155 -5.77 -2.63 6.81
CA GLY A 155 -6.63 -1.47 6.68
C GLY A 155 -8.09 -1.90 6.74
N LYS A 156 -8.85 -1.35 7.69
CA LYS A 156 -10.30 -1.51 7.77
C LYS A 156 -10.98 -0.16 7.89
N VAL A 157 -11.99 0.14 7.08
CA VAL A 157 -12.65 1.45 7.04
C VAL A 157 -14.13 1.32 6.75
N LYS A 158 -14.94 2.21 7.34
CA LYS A 158 -16.31 2.45 6.93
C LYS A 158 -16.51 3.96 6.82
N ALA A 159 -16.62 4.45 5.59
CA ALA A 159 -16.82 5.87 5.30
C ALA A 159 -18.22 6.07 4.70
N GLU A 160 -18.90 7.15 5.11
CA GLU A 160 -20.29 7.40 4.73
C GLU A 160 -20.44 8.75 4.01
N GLY A 161 -21.56 8.91 3.28
CA GLY A 161 -21.92 10.15 2.61
C GLY A 161 -20.93 10.51 1.50
N ARG A 162 -20.43 11.75 1.49
CA ARG A 162 -19.49 12.19 0.45
C ARG A 162 -18.09 11.54 0.51
N TYR A 163 -17.82 10.76 1.56
CA TYR A 163 -16.52 10.14 1.79
C TYR A 163 -16.51 8.64 1.54
N GLY A 164 -17.65 8.01 1.20
CA GLY A 164 -17.70 6.60 0.89
C GLY A 164 -19.10 6.06 0.73
N ASP A 165 -19.19 4.82 0.28
CA ASP A 165 -20.44 4.14 -0.08
C ASP A 165 -21.24 3.63 1.13
N GLY A 166 -20.75 3.88 2.35
CA GLY A 166 -21.35 3.45 3.60
C GLY A 166 -21.15 1.98 3.95
N LYS A 167 -20.35 1.24 3.19
CA LYS A 167 -19.97 -0.14 3.49
C LYS A 167 -18.63 -0.19 4.22
N GLU A 168 -18.43 -1.32 4.90
CA GLU A 168 -17.14 -1.64 5.50
C GLU A 168 -16.24 -2.25 4.43
N HIS A 169 -15.02 -1.75 4.33
CA HIS A 169 -13.99 -2.20 3.40
C HIS A 169 -12.71 -2.57 4.11
N THR A 170 -12.01 -3.54 3.53
CA THR A 170 -10.64 -3.91 3.93
C THR A 170 -9.67 -3.68 2.79
N ILE A 171 -8.44 -3.27 3.12
CA ILE A 171 -7.37 -3.04 2.15
C ILE A 171 -6.02 -3.47 2.73
N SER A 172 -5.19 -4.11 1.93
CA SER A 172 -3.79 -4.39 2.23
C SER A 172 -2.95 -4.47 0.97
N LEU A 173 -1.73 -3.94 1.02
CA LEU A 173 -0.78 -4.03 -0.09
C LEU A 173 0.67 -3.98 0.40
N TYR A 174 1.55 -4.62 -0.34
CA TYR A 174 2.98 -4.47 -0.21
C TYR A 174 3.57 -4.25 -1.60
N TYR A 175 4.32 -3.17 -1.77
CA TYR A 175 5.00 -2.86 -3.00
C TYR A 175 6.43 -2.41 -2.72
N LYS A 176 7.36 -2.88 -3.55
CA LYS A 176 8.75 -2.43 -3.53
C LYS A 176 9.30 -2.38 -4.95
N GLY A 177 9.43 -1.17 -5.50
CA GLY A 177 9.80 -1.00 -6.90
C GLY A 177 9.77 0.44 -7.38
N LYS A 178 10.00 0.64 -8.67
CA LYS A 178 9.94 1.95 -9.33
C LYS A 178 8.51 2.45 -9.39
N LEU A 179 8.32 3.76 -9.27
CA LEU A 179 7.06 4.43 -9.57
C LEU A 179 7.29 5.34 -10.78
N GLU A 180 6.32 5.40 -11.69
CA GLU A 180 6.35 6.33 -12.79
C GLU A 180 6.16 7.76 -12.27
N LEU A 181 7.08 8.66 -12.60
CA LEU A 181 6.98 10.05 -12.23
C LEU A 181 6.02 10.76 -13.18
N ILE A 182 5.01 11.43 -12.64
CA ILE A 182 4.05 12.21 -13.43
C ILE A 182 4.06 13.69 -13.02
N GLU A 183 3.88 14.56 -14.00
CA GLU A 183 3.56 15.97 -13.76
C GLU A 183 2.06 16.07 -13.47
N LEU A 184 1.71 16.72 -12.36
CA LEU A 184 0.33 16.96 -11.91
C LEU A 184 -0.14 18.37 -12.28
#